data_AF-A0A242NRA1-F1
#
_entry.id   AF-A0A242NRA1-F1
#
_cell.length_a   1.000
_cell.length_b   1.000
_cell.length_c   1.000
_cell.angle_alpha   90.00
_cell.angle_beta   90.00
_cell.angle_gamma   90.00
#
_symmetry.space_group_name_H-M   'P 1'
#
loop_
_entity.id
_entity.type
_entity.pdbx_description
1 polymer ?
#
loop_
_entity_poly.entity_id
_entity_poly.type
_entity_poly.pdbx_seq_one_letter_code
_entity_poly.pdbx_strand_id
1 'polypeptide(L)'
;MLIEKKLLLTRQPNRACFIGNGLFCNLYEQSAYIVCELLGVDLKLRVETIKKLNNEKLIVTGFPNAKVLGKFPEAIKTQWGYVLQDKFDLQGFSAWKSELEARL
;
A
#
# COMPACT_ATOMS: atom_id res chain seq x y z
N MET A 1 6.50 -2.42 -13.88
CA MET A 1 6.53 -0.98 -13.52
C MET A 1 7.72 -0.72 -12.60
N LEU A 2 8.45 0.38 -12.80
CA LEU A 2 9.55 0.82 -11.93
C LEU A 2 9.05 1.20 -10.53
N ILE A 3 9.89 1.06 -9.50
CA ILE A 3 9.49 1.26 -8.10
C ILE A 3 9.11 2.71 -7.80
N GLU A 4 9.81 3.67 -8.39
CA GLU A 4 9.54 5.11 -8.28
C GLU A 4 8.11 5.44 -8.71
N LYS A 5 7.66 4.85 -9.83
CA LYS A 5 6.29 5.04 -10.33
C LYS A 5 5.25 4.43 -9.40
N LYS A 6 5.54 3.27 -8.79
CA LYS A 6 4.65 2.66 -7.79
C LYS A 6 4.52 3.56 -6.55
N LEU A 7 5.63 4.12 -6.09
CA LEU A 7 5.67 5.03 -4.94
C LEU A 7 4.93 6.34 -5.20
N LEU A 8 5.06 6.93 -6.39
CA LEU A 8 4.29 8.11 -6.77
C LEU A 8 2.78 7.86 -6.78
N LEU A 9 2.34 6.66 -7.15
CA LEU A 9 0.93 6.28 -7.12
C LEU A 9 0.41 6.11 -5.69
N THR A 10 1.21 5.51 -4.81
CA THR A 10 0.79 5.20 -3.44
C THR A 10 0.93 6.37 -2.47
N ARG A 11 1.72 7.40 -2.77
CA ARG A 11 1.92 8.56 -1.89
C ARG A 11 0.82 9.63 -2.03
N GLN A 12 -0.31 9.28 -2.63
CA GLN A 12 -1.40 10.21 -2.85
C GLN A 12 -2.44 10.06 -1.75
N PRO A 13 -2.79 11.15 -1.03
CA PRO A 13 -3.55 11.06 0.20
C PRO A 13 -5.00 10.57 0.02
N ASN A 14 -5.55 10.72 -1.18
CA ASN A 14 -6.97 10.43 -1.45
C ASN A 14 -7.18 9.05 -2.12
N ARG A 15 -6.22 8.12 -1.98
CA ARG A 15 -6.34 6.80 -2.59
C ARG A 15 -5.49 5.74 -1.91
N ALA A 16 -5.98 4.50 -1.92
CA ALA A 16 -5.17 3.31 -1.70
C ALA A 16 -4.95 2.58 -3.04
N CYS A 17 -3.68 2.31 -3.36
CA CYS A 17 -3.26 1.71 -4.62
C CYS A 17 -2.82 0.26 -4.41
N PHE A 18 -3.56 -0.68 -4.98
CA PHE A 18 -3.24 -2.10 -5.01
C PHE A 18 -2.42 -2.39 -6.26
N ILE A 19 -1.08 -2.43 -6.16
CA ILE A 19 -0.20 -2.61 -7.31
C ILE A 19 -0.08 -4.09 -7.69
N GLY A 20 -0.56 -4.47 -8.87
CA GLY A 20 -0.56 -5.86 -9.33
C GLY A 20 0.85 -6.48 -9.38
N ASN A 21 0.97 -7.69 -8.86
CA ASN A 21 2.18 -8.52 -8.84
C ASN A 21 1.78 -10.01 -8.95
N GLY A 22 1.22 -10.40 -10.10
CA GLY A 22 0.70 -11.75 -10.32
C GLY A 22 -0.54 -12.04 -9.48
N LEU A 23 -0.47 -13.08 -8.64
CA LEU A 23 -1.58 -13.52 -7.78
C LEU A 23 -1.89 -12.57 -6.62
N PHE A 24 -0.97 -11.65 -6.32
CA PHE A 24 -1.11 -10.67 -5.25
C PHE A 24 -1.01 -9.24 -5.79
N CYS A 25 -1.54 -8.31 -5.03
CA CYS A 25 -1.27 -6.88 -5.16
C CYS A 25 -0.38 -6.45 -3.99
N ASN A 26 0.66 -5.68 -4.28
CA ASN A 26 1.43 -5.02 -3.24
C ASN A 26 0.78 -3.68 -2.89
N LEU A 27 0.68 -3.42 -1.59
CA LEU A 27 0.35 -2.14 -1.00
C LEU A 27 1.64 -1.58 -0.39
N TYR A 28 1.97 -0.34 -0.71
CA TYR A 28 3.17 0.33 -0.23
C TYR A 28 2.77 1.47 0.70
N GLU A 29 3.56 1.76 1.73
CA GLU A 29 3.48 3.01 2.51
C GLU A 29 2.04 3.39 2.92
N GLN A 30 1.55 4.54 2.46
CA GLN A 30 0.21 5.05 2.77
C GLN A 30 -0.91 4.09 2.33
N SER A 31 -0.76 3.36 1.23
CA SER A 31 -1.78 2.38 0.84
C SER A 31 -1.85 1.22 1.83
N ALA A 32 -0.70 0.80 2.37
CA ALA A 32 -0.66 -0.23 3.40
C ALA A 32 -1.29 0.29 4.70
N TYR A 33 -0.96 1.52 5.11
CA TYR A 33 -1.56 2.17 6.27
C TYR A 33 -3.09 2.29 6.15
N ILE A 34 -3.59 2.80 5.02
CA ILE A 34 -5.02 2.93 4.78
C ILE A 34 -5.71 1.58 4.92
N VAL A 35 -5.21 0.55 4.24
CA VAL A 35 -5.86 -0.77 4.21
C VAL A 35 -5.80 -1.47 5.58
N CYS A 36 -4.67 -1.40 6.27
CA CYS A 36 -4.50 -2.07 7.56
C CYS A 36 -5.15 -1.30 8.71
N GLU A 37 -4.83 -0.01 8.85
CA GLU A 37 -5.21 0.78 10.02
C GLU A 37 -6.58 1.44 9.86
N LEU A 38 -6.86 2.05 8.71
CA LEU A 38 -8.12 2.79 8.53
C LEU A 38 -9.28 1.88 8.11
N LEU A 39 -9.00 0.86 7.30
CA LEU A 39 -10.00 -0.10 6.80
C LEU A 39 -10.01 -1.43 7.57
N GLY A 40 -9.14 -1.57 8.57
CA GLY A 40 -9.15 -2.69 9.51
C GLY A 40 -8.85 -4.06 8.87
N VAL A 41 -8.09 -4.11 7.78
CA VAL A 41 -7.71 -5.38 7.16
C VAL A 41 -6.44 -5.90 7.82
N ASP A 42 -6.56 -7.03 8.52
CA ASP A 42 -5.41 -7.72 9.10
C ASP A 42 -4.52 -8.32 8.02
N LEU A 43 -3.41 -7.65 7.72
CA LEU A 43 -2.39 -8.07 6.77
C LEU A 43 -1.02 -8.05 7.41
N LYS A 44 -0.20 -9.06 7.08
CA LYS A 44 1.20 -9.10 7.52
C LYS A 44 2.00 -8.00 6.83
N LEU A 45 2.41 -7.00 7.61
CA LEU A 45 3.33 -5.94 7.18
C LEU A 45 4.77 -6.45 7.14
N ARG A 46 5.58 -5.88 6.25
CA ARG A 46 7.02 -6.12 6.17
C ARG A 46 7.74 -4.84 5.76
N VAL A 47 8.98 -4.69 6.20
CA VAL A 47 9.88 -3.63 5.75
C VAL A 47 10.77 -4.19 4.64
N GLU A 48 10.74 -3.56 3.48
CA GLU A 48 11.60 -3.87 2.34
C GLU A 48 12.61 -2.74 2.14
N THR A 49 13.90 -3.08 2.09
CA THR A 49 14.97 -2.13 1.73
C THR A 49 15.17 -2.11 0.22
N ILE A 50 14.95 -0.97 -0.41
CA ILE A 50 15.09 -0.83 -1.86
C ILE A 50 16.47 -0.27 -2.21
N LYS A 51 17.37 -1.16 -2.64
CA LYS A 51 18.74 -0.79 -3.03
C LYS A 51 18.82 0.31 -4.10
N LYS A 52 17.88 0.30 -5.05
CA LYS A 52 17.82 1.29 -6.15
C LYS A 52 17.37 2.69 -5.72
N LEU A 53 16.85 2.82 -4.49
CA LEU A 53 16.41 4.08 -3.89
C LEU A 53 17.31 4.44 -2.69
N ASN A 54 18.64 4.36 -2.86
CA ASN A 54 19.60 4.64 -1.80
C ASN A 54 19.34 3.86 -0.50
N ASN A 55 18.92 2.60 -0.62
CA ASN A 55 18.52 1.75 0.52
C ASN A 55 17.37 2.32 1.36
N GLU A 56 16.44 3.07 0.75
CA GLU A 56 15.20 3.50 1.38
C GLU A 56 14.44 2.28 1.93
N LYS A 57 14.03 2.35 3.20
CA LYS A 57 13.14 1.39 3.83
C LYS A 57 11.69 1.74 3.48
N LEU A 58 10.94 0.74 3.05
CA LEU A 58 9.54 0.88 2.72
C LEU A 58 8.70 -0.14 3.47
N ILE A 59 7.53 0.28 3.93
CA ILE A 59 6.53 -0.63 4.45
C ILE A 59 5.73 -1.18 3.28
N VAL A 60 5.62 -2.51 3.22
CA VAL A 60 4.92 -3.24 2.15
C VAL A 60 4.03 -4.31 2.76
N THR A 61 2.89 -4.56 2.14
CA THR A 61 2.12 -5.79 2.36
C THR A 61 1.51 -6.32 1.07
N GLY A 62 1.09 -7.58 1.09
CA GLY A 62 0.47 -8.26 -0.04
C GLY A 62 -1.00 -8.53 0.23
N PHE A 63 -1.86 -8.23 -0.74
CA PHE A 63 -3.28 -8.56 -0.73
C PHE A 63 -3.64 -9.48 -1.91
N PRO A 64 -4.46 -10.54 -1.74
CA PRO A 64 -4.82 -11.42 -2.85
C PRO A 64 -5.54 -10.67 -3.97
N ASN A 65 -4.99 -10.68 -5.18
CA ASN A 65 -5.51 -9.92 -6.33
C ASN A 65 -6.98 -10.27 -6.63
N ALA A 66 -7.30 -11.57 -6.61
CA ALA A 66 -8.65 -12.08 -6.85
C ALA A 66 -9.70 -11.62 -5.82
N LYS A 67 -9.28 -11.13 -4.65
CA LYS A 67 -10.19 -10.71 -3.58
C LYS A 67 -10.43 -9.20 -3.54
N VAL A 68 -9.73 -8.40 -4.34
CA VAL A 68 -9.76 -6.93 -4.23
C VAL A 68 -11.19 -6.41 -4.42
N LEU A 69 -11.84 -6.75 -5.53
CA LEU A 69 -13.22 -6.30 -5.82
C LEU A 69 -14.27 -6.93 -4.91
N GLY A 70 -13.98 -8.08 -4.30
CA GLY A 70 -14.88 -8.70 -3.32
C GLY A 70 -14.81 -7.99 -1.95
N LYS A 71 -13.64 -7.48 -1.57
CA LYS A 71 -13.44 -6.76 -0.30
C LYS A 71 -13.73 -5.26 -0.43
N PHE A 72 -13.42 -4.67 -1.58
CA PHE A 72 -13.59 -3.26 -1.91
C PHE A 72 -14.32 -3.15 -3.26
N PRO A 73 -15.66 -3.33 -3.29
CA PRO A 73 -16.45 -3.30 -4.52
C PRO A 73 -16.33 -1.99 -5.31
N GLU A 74 -16.08 -0.89 -4.63
CA GLU A 74 -15.88 0.45 -5.16
C GLU A 74 -14.48 0.68 -5.77
N ALA A 75 -13.55 -0.27 -5.63
CA ALA A 75 -12.22 -0.15 -6.19
C ALA A 75 -12.24 -0.18 -7.73
N ILE A 76 -11.54 0.77 -8.35
CA ILE A 76 -11.44 0.91 -9.79
C ILE A 76 -10.27 0.07 -10.30
N LYS A 77 -10.54 -0.90 -11.17
CA LYS A 77 -9.50 -1.68 -11.86
C LYS A 77 -8.75 -0.81 -12.87
N THR A 78 -7.43 -0.90 -12.88
CA THR A 78 -6.52 -0.20 -13.79
C THR A 78 -5.60 -1.20 -14.50
N GLN A 79 -4.86 -0.73 -15.51
CA GLN A 79 -3.85 -1.54 -16.21
C GLN A 79 -2.74 -2.08 -15.29
N TRP A 80 -2.56 -1.51 -14.10
CA TRP A 80 -1.48 -1.85 -13.18
C TRP A 80 -1.97 -2.40 -11.83
N GLY A 81 -3.27 -2.60 -11.66
CA GLY A 81 -3.85 -3.09 -10.41
C GLY A 81 -5.21 -2.46 -10.10
N TYR A 82 -5.41 -1.95 -8.90
CA TYR A 82 -6.67 -1.31 -8.48
C TYR A 82 -6.43 -0.06 -7.67
N VAL A 83 -7.42 0.83 -7.68
CA VAL A 83 -7.42 2.08 -6.91
C VAL A 83 -8.71 2.18 -6.14
N LEU A 84 -8.60 2.25 -4.83
CA LEU A 84 -9.68 2.70 -3.97
C LEU A 84 -9.53 4.21 -3.78
N GLN A 85 -10.54 5.00 -4.17
CA GLN A 85 -10.52 6.46 -4.01
C GLN A 85 -11.46 6.87 -2.90
N ASP A 86 -10.92 7.55 -1.89
CA ASP A 86 -11.70 8.12 -0.79
C ASP A 86 -10.91 9.23 -0.10
N LYS A 87 -11.54 9.95 0.84
CA LYS A 87 -10.89 10.90 1.74
C LYS A 87 -10.35 10.17 2.96
N PHE A 88 -9.10 9.72 2.87
CA PHE A 88 -8.43 9.09 4.00
C PHE A 88 -7.75 10.12 4.91
N ASP A 89 -7.95 9.99 6.22
CA ASP A 89 -7.18 10.76 7.20
C ASP A 89 -5.82 10.10 7.46
N LEU A 90 -4.76 10.73 6.96
CA LEU A 90 -3.40 10.22 7.06
C LEU A 90 -2.59 10.83 8.21
N GLN A 91 -3.21 11.56 9.14
CA GLN A 91 -2.49 12.19 10.26
C GLN A 91 -1.65 11.18 11.08
N GLY A 92 -2.15 9.95 11.25
CA GLY A 92 -1.44 8.89 11.98
C GLY A 92 -0.34 8.17 11.20
N PHE A 93 -0.23 8.38 9.88
CA PHE A 93 0.68 7.61 9.03
C PHE A 93 2.14 7.71 9.44
N SER A 94 2.62 8.92 9.77
CA SER A 94 4.03 9.12 10.13
C SER A 94 4.41 8.38 11.41
N ALA A 95 3.54 8.43 12.43
CA ALA A 95 3.79 7.75 13.71
C ALA A 95 3.78 6.22 13.53
N TRP A 96 2.79 5.71 12.80
CA TRP A 96 2.69 4.29 12.45
C TRP A 96 3.92 3.80 11.69
N LYS A 97 4.40 4.58 10.71
CA LYS A 97 5.58 4.23 9.93
C LYS A 97 6.83 4.13 10.81
N SER A 98 7.08 5.14 11.65
CA SER A 98 8.23 5.15 12.55
C SER A 98 8.23 3.99 13.55
N GLU A 99 7.05 3.59 14.06
CA GLU A 99 6.94 2.43 14.94
C GLU A 99 7.33 1.14 14.22
N LEU A 100 6.82 0.91 13.01
CA LEU A 100 7.13 -0.30 12.25
C LEU A 100 8.59 -0.40 11.84
N GLU A 101 9.21 0.72 11.46
CA GLU A 101 10.63 0.77 11.12
C GLU A 101 11.55 0.53 12.32
N ALA A 102 11.07 0.76 13.55
CA ALA A 102 11.80 0.47 14.78
C ALA A 102 11.67 -0.99 15.23
N ARG A 103 10.57 -1.66 14.83
CA ARG A 103 10.24 -3.05 15.23
C ARG A 103 10.76 -4.11 14.25
N LEU A 104 11.00 -3.75 12.99
CA LEU A 104 11.37 -4.63 11.87
C LEU A 104 12.75 -4.29 11.29
#